data_AF-A0A1V4T080-F1
#
_entry.id   AF-A0A1V4T080-F1
#
_cell.length_a   1.000
_cell.length_b   1.000
_cell.length_c   1.000
_cell.angle_alpha   90.00
_cell.angle_beta   90.00
_cell.angle_gamma   90.00
#
_symmetry.space_group_name_H-M   'P 1'
#
loop_
_entity.id
_entity.type
_entity.pdbx_description
1 polymer ?
#
loop_
_entity_poly.entity_id
_entity_poly.type
_entity_poly.pdbx_seq_one_letter_code
_entity_poly.pdbx_strand_id
1 'polypeptide(L)'
;NANENAQWLANPYREGTDDLGDVYGVQWRKWPGYKVLEAAQHERVADATARGYRIVTQFEEEGVKKVLLYKAIDQLRQCLDTIMSNPSDRRILFHGWNPALLDQIALPACHLLYQFLPNVTRREISLCLYIRSNDVGLGTPFNLAEGAALLSLVGRLTGYTPRWFTYFIGDAHIY
;
A
#
# COMPACT_ATOMS: atom_id res chain seq x y z
N ASN A 1 -13.73 19.05 -0.67
CA ASN A 1 -13.72 17.58 -0.80
C ASN A 1 -12.68 17.18 -1.84
N ALA A 2 -11.98 16.04 -1.68
CA ALA A 2 -10.94 15.61 -2.63
C ALA A 2 -11.52 15.27 -4.02
N ASN A 3 -12.77 14.81 -4.11
CA ASN A 3 -13.45 14.49 -5.37
C ASN A 3 -14.03 15.70 -6.12
N GLU A 4 -14.02 16.89 -5.52
CA GLU A 4 -14.65 18.11 -6.07
C GLU A 4 -13.64 19.15 -6.55
N ASN A 5 -12.34 18.85 -6.46
CA ASN A 5 -11.32 19.79 -6.89
C ASN A 5 -11.25 19.86 -8.43
N ALA A 6 -10.99 21.05 -8.97
CA ALA A 6 -11.01 21.29 -10.42
C ALA A 6 -10.01 20.42 -11.20
N GLN A 7 -8.85 20.10 -10.61
CA GLN A 7 -7.85 19.24 -11.22
C GLN A 7 -8.37 17.81 -11.38
N TRP A 8 -9.05 17.25 -10.36
CA TRP A 8 -9.63 15.91 -10.43
C TRP A 8 -10.83 15.85 -11.36
N LEU A 9 -11.73 16.85 -11.31
CA LEU A 9 -12.90 16.90 -12.19
C LEU A 9 -12.52 16.95 -13.68
N ALA A 10 -11.38 17.54 -14.01
CA ALA A 10 -10.84 17.61 -15.37
C ALA A 10 -9.90 16.44 -15.73
N ASN A 11 -9.63 15.52 -14.81
CA ASN A 11 -8.66 14.45 -15.02
C ASN A 11 -9.20 13.40 -16.02
N PRO A 12 -8.50 13.06 -17.11
CA PRO A 12 -8.96 12.08 -18.09
C PRO A 12 -9.04 10.63 -17.56
N TYR A 13 -8.38 10.35 -16.43
CA TYR A 13 -8.45 9.05 -15.75
C TYR A 13 -9.65 8.91 -14.81
N ARG A 14 -10.43 9.98 -14.62
CA ARG A 14 -11.65 9.95 -13.79
C ARG A 14 -12.78 9.26 -14.54
N GLU A 15 -13.29 8.17 -13.99
CA GLU A 15 -14.29 7.32 -14.66
C GLU A 15 -15.73 7.82 -14.52
N GLY A 16 -16.03 8.70 -13.55
CA GLY A 16 -17.38 9.21 -13.37
C GLY A 16 -17.62 9.96 -12.06
N THR A 17 -18.90 10.19 -11.75
CA THR A 17 -19.35 10.78 -10.48
C THR A 17 -18.89 9.91 -9.31
N ASP A 18 -18.42 10.56 -8.23
CA ASP A 18 -17.88 9.93 -7.02
C ASP A 18 -16.63 9.04 -7.19
N ASP A 19 -16.09 8.93 -8.40
CA ASP A 19 -14.81 8.29 -8.63
C ASP A 19 -13.66 9.08 -7.98
N LEU A 20 -12.67 8.36 -7.47
CA LEU A 20 -11.47 8.87 -6.83
C LEU A 20 -10.18 8.35 -7.47
N GLY A 21 -10.28 7.42 -8.43
CA GLY A 21 -9.17 6.61 -8.91
C GLY A 21 -8.69 5.61 -7.84
N ASP A 22 -7.53 5.01 -8.09
CA ASP A 22 -6.97 3.96 -7.24
C ASP A 22 -6.25 4.50 -5.99
N VAL A 23 -6.96 5.24 -5.14
CA VAL A 23 -6.44 5.82 -3.90
C VAL A 23 -6.28 4.78 -2.77
N TYR A 24 -5.38 5.07 -1.83
CA TYR A 24 -5.24 4.43 -0.51
C TYR A 24 -5.46 2.91 -0.50
N GLY A 25 -6.65 2.47 -0.09
CA GLY A 25 -6.99 1.06 0.08
C GLY A 25 -6.81 0.23 -1.20
N VAL A 26 -6.96 0.82 -2.39
CA VAL A 26 -6.63 0.11 -3.63
C VAL A 26 -5.15 -0.22 -3.67
N GLN A 27 -4.26 0.75 -3.40
CA GLN A 27 -2.82 0.49 -3.34
C GLN A 27 -2.46 -0.47 -2.20
N TRP A 28 -3.14 -0.43 -1.05
CA TRP A 28 -2.83 -1.33 0.07
C TRP A 28 -3.19 -2.79 -0.21
N ARG A 29 -4.26 -3.03 -0.98
CA ARG A 29 -4.87 -4.35 -1.16
C ARG A 29 -4.72 -4.92 -2.57
N LYS A 30 -4.48 -4.08 -3.56
CA LYS A 30 -4.48 -4.41 -5.00
C LYS A 30 -3.42 -3.61 -5.76
N TRP A 31 -2.25 -3.36 -5.14
CA TRP A 31 -1.16 -2.64 -5.82
C TRP A 31 -0.83 -3.31 -7.16
N PRO A 32 -0.87 -2.58 -8.29
CA PRO A 32 -0.62 -3.18 -9.59
C PRO A 32 0.88 -3.40 -9.80
N GLY A 33 1.32 -4.63 -9.52
CA GLY A 33 2.71 -5.05 -9.72
C GLY A 33 2.90 -5.65 -11.10
N TYR A 34 3.84 -5.10 -11.87
CA TYR A 34 4.20 -5.59 -13.19
C TYR A 34 5.64 -6.10 -13.23
N LYS A 35 5.89 -7.09 -14.09
CA LYS A 35 7.24 -7.53 -14.44
C LYS A 35 7.29 -7.72 -15.95
N VAL A 36 8.31 -7.13 -16.58
CA VAL A 36 8.69 -7.46 -17.96
C VAL A 36 9.93 -8.34 -17.87
N LEU A 37 9.80 -9.58 -18.32
CA LEU A 37 10.89 -10.57 -18.31
C LEU A 37 11.10 -11.10 -19.73
N GLU A 38 12.32 -11.49 -20.07
CA GLU A 38 12.54 -12.22 -21.33
C GLU A 38 11.88 -13.60 -21.25
N ALA A 39 11.25 -14.04 -22.34
CA ALA A 39 10.54 -15.32 -22.39
C ALA A 39 11.47 -16.52 -22.16
N ALA A 40 12.75 -16.39 -22.50
CA ALA A 40 13.77 -17.41 -22.30
C ALA A 40 14.25 -17.52 -20.83
N GLN A 41 13.96 -16.54 -19.97
CA GLN A 41 14.36 -16.55 -18.56
C GLN A 41 13.39 -17.41 -17.72
N HIS A 42 13.29 -18.69 -18.06
CA HIS A 42 12.30 -19.62 -17.52
C HIS A 42 12.27 -19.67 -15.99
N GLU A 43 13.43 -19.64 -15.31
CA GLU A 43 13.51 -19.65 -13.85
C GLU A 43 12.89 -18.39 -13.21
N ARG A 44 13.11 -17.21 -13.81
CA ARG A 44 12.54 -15.95 -13.31
C ARG A 44 11.03 -15.90 -13.52
N VAL A 45 10.56 -16.42 -14.65
CA VAL A 45 9.13 -16.56 -14.95
C VAL A 45 8.48 -17.56 -13.98
N ALA A 46 9.14 -18.68 -13.69
CA ALA A 46 8.68 -19.68 -12.74
C ALA A 46 8.60 -19.13 -11.30
N ASP A 47 9.62 -18.42 -10.81
CA ASP A 47 9.58 -17.79 -9.47
C ASP A 47 8.45 -16.75 -9.37
N ALA A 48 8.31 -15.89 -10.39
CA ALA A 48 7.26 -14.87 -10.39
C ALA A 48 5.86 -15.51 -10.33
N THR A 49 5.62 -16.55 -11.13
CA THR A 49 4.34 -17.27 -11.14
C THR A 49 4.08 -18.03 -9.84
N ALA A 50 5.09 -18.66 -9.25
CA ALA A 50 5.01 -19.29 -7.93
C ALA A 50 4.63 -18.28 -6.82
N ARG A 51 5.04 -17.01 -6.97
CA ARG A 51 4.66 -15.91 -6.07
C ARG A 51 3.31 -15.27 -6.43
N GLY A 52 2.54 -15.85 -7.34
CA GLY A 52 1.19 -15.43 -7.72
C GLY A 52 1.10 -14.39 -8.82
N TYR A 53 2.19 -14.08 -9.53
CA TYR A 53 2.09 -13.33 -10.78
C TYR A 53 1.49 -14.21 -11.89
N ARG A 54 0.79 -13.59 -12.84
CA ARG A 54 0.26 -14.28 -14.03
C ARG A 54 0.81 -13.62 -15.28
N ILE A 55 1.16 -14.43 -16.28
CA ILE A 55 1.49 -13.92 -17.61
C ILE A 55 0.21 -13.33 -18.21
N VAL A 56 0.27 -12.05 -18.57
CA VAL A 56 -0.86 -11.32 -19.18
C VAL A 56 -0.75 -11.36 -20.69
N THR A 57 0.46 -11.14 -21.21
CA THR A 57 0.73 -11.16 -22.65
C THR A 57 2.20 -11.48 -22.92
N GLN A 58 2.49 -11.83 -24.17
CA GLN A 58 3.84 -11.97 -24.72
C GLN A 58 4.01 -10.97 -25.87
N PHE A 59 5.20 -10.39 -25.99
CA PHE A 59 5.49 -9.41 -27.01
C PHE A 59 6.96 -9.47 -27.40
N GLU A 60 7.33 -8.79 -28.48
CA GLU A 60 8.71 -8.62 -28.90
C GLU A 60 9.09 -7.15 -28.72
N GLU A 61 10.25 -6.91 -28.13
CA GLU A 61 10.81 -5.57 -27.95
C GLU A 61 12.30 -5.64 -28.29
N GLU A 62 12.71 -4.85 -29.27
CA GLU A 62 14.09 -4.81 -29.78
C GLU A 62 14.60 -6.19 -30.23
N GLY A 63 13.74 -7.00 -30.86
CA GLY A 63 14.08 -8.35 -31.33
C GLY A 63 14.12 -9.42 -30.24
N VAL A 64 13.80 -9.06 -28.98
CA VAL A 64 13.79 -9.99 -27.84
C VAL A 64 12.35 -10.31 -27.46
N LYS A 65 12.01 -11.60 -27.42
CA LYS A 65 10.71 -12.06 -26.92
C LYS A 65 10.62 -11.88 -25.41
N LYS A 66 9.63 -11.14 -24.95
CA LYS A 66 9.36 -10.82 -23.55
C LYS A 66 7.95 -11.27 -23.15
N VAL A 67 7.76 -11.42 -21.84
CA VAL A 67 6.48 -11.69 -21.20
C VAL A 67 6.19 -10.56 -20.22
N LEU A 68 4.96 -10.04 -20.26
CA LEU A 68 4.44 -9.14 -19.24
C LEU A 68 3.69 -9.98 -18.20
N LEU A 69 4.11 -9.88 -16.95
CA LEU A 69 3.41 -10.48 -15.82
C LEU A 69 2.76 -9.42 -14.95
N TYR A 70 1.64 -9.78 -14.34
CA TYR A 70 0.86 -8.93 -13.44
C TYR A 70 0.50 -9.66 -12.14
N LYS A 71 0.47 -8.90 -11.04
CA LYS A 71 -0.12 -9.29 -9.76
C LYS A 71 -0.77 -8.07 -9.11
N ALA A 72 -2.01 -8.20 -8.66
CA ALA A 72 -2.58 -7.31 -7.67
C ALA A 72 -2.00 -7.67 -6.29
N ILE A 73 -1.01 -6.92 -5.81
CA ILE A 73 -0.28 -7.22 -4.58
C ILE A 73 -1.10 -6.73 -3.38
N ASP A 74 -1.63 -7.68 -2.59
CA ASP A 74 -2.27 -7.39 -1.30
C ASP A 74 -1.20 -7.24 -0.20
N GLN A 75 -0.71 -6.02 -0.02
CA GLN A 75 0.36 -5.70 0.93
C GLN A 75 -0.10 -5.84 2.38
N LEU A 76 -1.32 -5.37 2.70
CA LEU A 76 -1.87 -5.47 4.05
C LEU A 76 -2.02 -6.94 4.45
N ARG A 77 -2.56 -7.79 3.58
CA ARG A 77 -2.68 -9.22 3.89
C ARG A 77 -1.33 -9.89 4.05
N GLN A 78 -0.35 -9.56 3.20
CA GLN A 78 1.03 -10.05 3.37
C GLN A 78 1.60 -9.64 4.73
N CYS A 79 1.31 -8.44 5.22
CA CYS A 79 1.70 -8.04 6.58
C CYS A 79 1.10 -8.97 7.64
N LEU A 80 -0.21 -9.25 7.58
CA LEU A 80 -0.85 -10.18 8.53
C LEU A 80 -0.23 -11.57 8.45
N ASP A 81 -0.01 -12.09 7.24
CA ASP A 81 0.60 -13.40 7.02
C ASP A 81 2.02 -13.46 7.61
N THR A 82 2.82 -12.41 7.43
CA THR A 82 4.17 -12.31 8.01
C THR A 82 4.13 -12.16 9.53
N ILE A 83 3.19 -11.40 10.11
CA ILE A 83 3.04 -11.32 11.57
C ILE A 83 2.77 -12.72 12.16
N MET A 84 1.95 -13.53 11.50
CA MET A 84 1.61 -14.87 11.97
C MET A 84 2.73 -15.90 11.75
N SER A 85 3.47 -15.80 10.63
CA SER A 85 4.47 -16.81 10.23
C SER A 85 5.91 -16.47 10.59
N ASN A 86 6.29 -15.18 10.60
CA ASN A 86 7.62 -14.67 10.90
C ASN A 86 7.56 -13.31 11.62
N PRO A 87 7.06 -13.25 12.86
CA PRO A 87 6.87 -11.99 13.60
C PRO A 87 8.16 -11.22 13.91
N SER A 88 9.34 -11.85 13.75
CA SER A 88 10.64 -11.18 13.88
C SER A 88 11.06 -10.39 12.63
N ASP A 89 10.31 -10.50 11.53
CA ASP A 89 10.60 -9.76 10.31
C ASP A 89 10.50 -8.24 10.55
N ARG A 90 11.49 -7.49 10.04
CA ARG A 90 11.56 -6.03 10.15
C ARG A 90 10.96 -5.32 8.92
N ARG A 91 10.41 -6.08 7.96
CA ARG A 91 9.85 -5.60 6.69
C ARG A 91 8.32 -5.69 6.64
N ILE A 92 7.67 -5.79 7.80
CA ILE A 92 6.21 -5.87 7.90
C ILE A 92 5.61 -4.48 7.72
N LEU A 93 5.49 -4.04 6.46
CA LEU A 93 4.98 -2.72 6.12
C LEU A 93 4.18 -2.74 4.82
N PHE A 94 3.33 -1.73 4.66
CA PHE A 94 2.67 -1.39 3.41
C PHE A 94 2.57 0.13 3.26
N HIS A 95 2.42 0.62 2.03
CA HIS A 95 2.22 2.04 1.75
C HIS A 95 1.31 2.30 0.54
N GLY A 96 0.80 3.52 0.46
CA GLY A 96 -0.09 3.99 -0.62
C GLY A 96 0.57 4.88 -1.67
N TRP A 97 1.87 5.13 -1.58
CA TRP A 97 2.58 5.98 -2.54
C TRP A 97 3.06 5.20 -3.77
N ASN A 98 2.26 5.18 -4.85
CA ASN A 98 2.61 4.56 -6.13
C ASN A 98 2.97 5.64 -7.16
N PRO A 99 4.26 5.86 -7.45
CA PRO A 99 4.69 6.91 -8.40
C PRO A 99 4.11 6.77 -9.80
N ALA A 100 3.77 5.55 -10.23
CA ALA A 100 3.25 5.28 -11.57
C ALA A 100 1.78 5.70 -11.75
N LEU A 101 1.08 6.05 -10.66
CA LEU A 101 -0.35 6.38 -10.67
C LEU A 101 -0.67 7.72 -10.01
N LEU A 102 0.34 8.55 -9.68
CA LEU A 102 0.12 9.83 -9.00
C LEU A 102 -0.73 10.81 -9.84
N ASP A 103 -0.71 10.65 -11.15
CA ASP A 103 -1.48 11.41 -12.14
C ASP A 103 -2.90 10.87 -12.38
N GLN A 104 -3.26 9.73 -11.76
CA GLN A 104 -4.52 9.00 -12.01
C GLN A 104 -5.44 8.95 -10.78
N ILE A 105 -5.20 9.81 -9.79
CA ILE A 105 -5.91 9.78 -8.50
C ILE A 105 -6.37 11.17 -8.06
N ALA A 106 -7.47 11.21 -7.32
CA ALA A 106 -8.06 12.46 -6.84
C ALA A 106 -7.16 13.21 -5.84
N LEU A 107 -6.42 12.47 -5.01
CA LEU A 107 -5.51 13.02 -4.02
C LEU A 107 -4.37 12.04 -3.72
N PRO A 108 -3.09 12.47 -3.81
CA PRO A 108 -1.96 11.63 -3.44
C PRO A 108 -1.93 11.39 -1.92
N ALA A 109 -1.49 10.20 -1.51
CA ALA A 109 -1.60 9.75 -0.12
C ALA A 109 -0.98 10.74 0.89
N CYS A 110 -1.77 11.13 1.91
CA CYS A 110 -1.30 11.88 3.07
C CYS A 110 -0.76 10.94 4.14
N HIS A 111 -1.58 10.01 4.63
CA HIS A 111 -1.14 8.91 5.51
C HIS A 111 -0.53 7.77 4.69
N LEU A 112 0.80 7.80 4.60
CA LEU A 112 1.53 7.23 3.49
C LEU A 112 1.96 5.78 3.75
N LEU A 113 2.65 5.53 4.87
CA LEU A 113 3.29 4.24 5.18
C LEU A 113 2.92 3.75 6.58
N TYR A 114 2.61 2.46 6.68
CA TYR A 114 2.25 1.75 7.91
C TYR A 114 3.23 0.60 8.11
N GLN A 115 3.95 0.59 9.24
CA GLN A 115 4.87 -0.49 9.60
C GLN A 115 4.45 -1.11 10.93
N PHE A 116 4.25 -2.42 10.95
CA PHE A 116 3.92 -3.18 12.16
C PHE A 116 5.19 -3.72 12.82
N LEU A 117 5.20 -3.70 14.15
CA LEU A 117 6.34 -4.17 14.96
C LEU A 117 5.83 -5.14 16.04
N PRO A 118 5.75 -6.44 15.73
CA PRO A 118 5.41 -7.46 16.72
C PRO A 118 6.54 -7.64 17.75
N ASN A 119 6.16 -7.76 19.02
CA ASN A 119 7.04 -8.20 20.11
C ASN A 119 6.62 -9.60 20.54
N VAL A 120 7.42 -10.60 20.16
CA VAL A 120 7.11 -12.02 20.40
C VAL A 120 7.08 -12.35 21.89
N THR A 121 8.02 -11.81 22.67
CA THR A 121 8.13 -12.08 24.12
C THR A 121 6.95 -11.51 24.91
N ARG A 122 6.50 -10.30 24.58
CA ARG A 122 5.41 -9.61 25.28
C ARG A 122 4.03 -9.89 24.71
N ARG A 123 3.94 -10.56 23.54
CA ARG A 123 2.71 -10.71 22.76
C ARG A 123 2.01 -9.37 22.50
N GLU A 124 2.81 -8.35 22.20
CA GLU A 124 2.35 -7.00 21.88
C GLU A 124 2.65 -6.65 20.41
N ILE A 125 1.85 -5.79 19.79
CA ILE A 125 2.11 -5.27 18.43
C ILE A 125 2.02 -3.75 18.45
N SER A 126 2.98 -3.11 17.77
CA SER A 126 3.04 -1.66 17.63
C SER A 126 2.89 -1.25 16.16
N LEU A 127 2.53 0.01 15.93
CA LEU A 127 2.42 0.63 14.61
C LEU A 127 3.27 1.90 14.54
N CYS A 128 4.08 2.02 13.49
CA CYS A 128 4.62 3.30 13.04
C CYS A 128 3.85 3.75 11.80
N LEU A 129 3.33 4.97 11.82
CA LEU A 129 2.64 5.60 10.70
C LEU A 129 3.41 6.85 10.26
N TYR A 130 3.79 6.91 8.98
CA TYR A 130 4.39 8.10 8.36
C TYR A 130 3.34 8.88 7.57
N ILE A 131 3.23 10.16 7.88
CA ILE A 131 2.33 11.13 7.27
C ILE A 131 3.16 12.12 6.47
N ARG A 132 2.87 12.23 5.18
CA ARG A 132 3.57 13.18 4.30
C ARG A 132 3.22 14.63 4.64
N SER A 133 1.93 14.91 4.86
CA SER A 133 1.41 16.26 5.12
C SER A 133 0.12 16.18 5.94
N ASN A 134 -0.04 17.07 6.93
CA ASN A 134 -1.17 17.03 7.85
C ASN A 134 -1.61 18.43 8.31
N ASP A 135 -2.89 18.73 8.10
CA ASP A 135 -3.60 19.72 8.90
C ASP A 135 -3.74 19.18 10.33
N VAL A 136 -3.10 19.85 11.30
CA VAL A 136 -3.04 19.41 12.70
C VAL A 136 -4.39 19.58 13.41
N GLY A 137 -5.22 20.54 13.00
CA GLY A 137 -6.52 20.79 13.61
C GLY A 137 -7.58 19.79 13.16
N LEU A 138 -7.70 19.55 11.85
CA LEU A 138 -8.77 18.73 11.29
C LEU A 138 -8.31 17.32 10.90
N GLY A 139 -7.10 17.18 10.33
CA GLY A 139 -6.63 15.91 9.78
C GLY A 139 -6.03 14.98 10.84
N THR A 140 -5.19 15.50 11.73
CA THR A 140 -4.48 14.69 12.72
C THR A 140 -5.42 13.87 13.62
N PRO A 141 -6.52 14.43 14.18
CA PRO A 141 -7.45 13.65 15.00
C PRO A 141 -8.04 12.45 14.24
N PHE A 142 -8.39 12.63 12.97
CA PHE A 142 -8.92 11.55 12.12
C PHE A 142 -7.88 10.45 11.91
N ASN A 143 -6.68 10.82 11.47
CA ASN A 143 -5.64 9.83 11.14
C ASN A 143 -5.10 9.10 12.38
N LEU A 144 -5.09 9.74 13.55
CA LEU A 144 -4.79 9.08 14.82
C LEU A 144 -5.83 8.00 15.15
N ALA A 145 -7.12 8.32 15.01
CA ALA A 145 -8.20 7.37 15.26
C ALA A 145 -8.14 6.17 14.28
N GLU A 146 -7.94 6.44 12.99
CA GLU A 146 -7.81 5.41 11.95
C GLU A 146 -6.61 4.48 12.20
N GLY A 147 -5.43 5.06 12.49
CA GLY A 147 -4.22 4.27 12.78
C GLY A 147 -4.36 3.42 14.03
N ALA A 148 -4.94 3.96 15.10
CA ALA A 148 -5.18 3.22 16.35
C ALA A 148 -6.22 2.10 16.17
N ALA A 149 -7.29 2.36 15.41
CA ALA A 149 -8.32 1.37 15.08
C ALA A 149 -7.73 0.24 14.23
N LEU A 150 -6.92 0.57 13.22
CA LEU A 150 -6.24 -0.41 12.38
C LEU A 150 -5.28 -1.28 13.19
N LEU A 151 -4.44 -0.69 14.04
CA LEU A 151 -3.55 -1.44 14.94
C LEU A 151 -4.35 -2.39 15.84
N SER A 152 -5.49 -1.93 16.37
CA SER A 152 -6.38 -2.73 17.21
C SER A 152 -6.98 -3.92 16.46
N LEU A 153 -7.45 -3.72 15.23
CA LEU A 153 -7.97 -4.78 14.37
C LEU A 153 -6.88 -5.80 14.02
N VAL A 154 -5.69 -5.34 13.62
CA VAL A 154 -4.57 -6.22 13.27
C VAL A 154 -4.12 -7.02 14.49
N GLY A 155 -3.99 -6.38 15.66
CA GLY A 155 -3.70 -7.07 16.91
C GLY A 155 -4.71 -8.16 17.23
N ARG A 156 -6.01 -7.87 17.08
CA ARG A 156 -7.07 -8.87 17.27
C ARG A 156 -6.93 -10.08 16.33
N LEU A 157 -6.72 -9.84 15.04
CA LEU A 157 -6.69 -10.90 14.03
C LEU A 157 -5.41 -11.75 14.10
N THR A 158 -4.32 -11.20 14.65
CA THR A 158 -3.01 -11.87 14.73
C THR A 158 -2.66 -12.38 16.13
N GLY A 159 -3.52 -12.14 17.13
CA GLY A 159 -3.33 -12.58 18.50
C GLY A 159 -2.29 -11.78 19.28
N TYR A 160 -2.14 -10.49 18.99
CA TYR A 160 -1.25 -9.57 19.68
C TYR A 160 -2.03 -8.42 20.35
N THR A 161 -1.59 -8.01 21.53
CA THR A 161 -2.16 -6.83 22.21
C THR A 161 -1.59 -5.54 21.61
N PRO A 162 -2.42 -4.59 21.14
CA PRO A 162 -1.95 -3.28 20.69
C PRO A 162 -1.12 -2.57 21.77
N ARG A 163 0.01 -1.97 21.39
CA ARG A 163 0.90 -1.27 22.31
C ARG A 163 1.25 0.14 21.84
N TRP A 164 2.37 0.32 21.15
CA TRP A 164 2.82 1.66 20.76
C TRP A 164 2.23 2.04 19.41
N PHE A 165 1.75 3.26 19.33
CA PHE A 165 1.39 3.89 18.08
C PHE A 165 2.21 5.16 17.91
N THR A 166 3.20 5.11 17.02
CA THR A 166 4.09 6.23 16.73
C THR A 166 3.65 6.91 15.44
N TYR A 167 3.39 8.20 15.52
CA TYR A 167 2.84 9.02 14.45
C TYR A 167 3.88 10.04 13.98
N PHE A 168 4.49 9.81 12.83
CA PHE A 168 5.50 10.67 12.24
C PHE A 168 4.86 11.61 11.22
N ILE A 169 5.10 12.91 11.33
CA ILE A 169 4.57 13.92 10.40
C ILE A 169 5.73 14.60 9.69
N GLY A 170 5.68 14.64 8.36
CA GLY A 170 6.59 15.41 7.52
C GLY A 170 6.25 16.90 7.56
N ASP A 171 5.26 17.31 6.77
CA ASP A 171 4.73 18.67 6.77
C ASP A 171 3.54 18.78 7.76
N ALA A 172 3.74 19.47 8.88
CA ALA A 172 2.71 19.73 9.88
C ALA A 172 2.30 21.20 9.83
N HIS A 173 1.02 21.48 9.59
CA HIS A 173 0.52 22.85 9.42
C HIS A 173 -0.86 23.06 10.06
N ILE A 174 -1.21 24.34 10.26
CA ILE A 174 -2.52 24.84 10.68
C ILE A 174 -2.93 25.88 9.63
N TYR A 175 -4.20 25.89 9.21
CA TYR A 175 -4.75 26.86 8.25
C TYR A 175 -4.94 28.26 8.85
#